data_AF-A0A1B7W5I9-F1
#
_entry.id   AF-A0A1B7W5I9-F1
#
_cell.length_a   1.000
_cell.length_b   1.000
_cell.length_c   1.000
_cell.angle_alpha   90.00
_cell.angle_beta   90.00
_cell.angle_gamma   90.00
#
_symmetry.space_group_name_H-M   'P 1'
#
loop_
_entity.id
_entity.type
_entity.pdbx_description
1 polymer ?
#
loop_
_entity_poly.entity_id
_entity_poly.type
_entity_poly.pdbx_seq_one_letter_code
_entity_poly.pdbx_strand_id
1 'polypeptide(L)'
;YQYILRDESMHCSFGIDLVNTVKLENPQLWTNEFKKEIEGLFRKGVELEYAYAEDTMPRGVLGLNAPMFKEYLRFVANRRAQQIGLEVLYPGATNPFPWMSELIDLKKEKNFFETRVIEYQTGGALSWD
;
A
#
# COMPACT_ATOMS: atom_id res chain seq x y z
N TYR A 1 -1.51 -6.50 15.26
CA TYR A 1 -1.59 -5.62 14.08
C TYR A 1 -0.66 -6.06 12.95
N GLN A 2 0.62 -6.37 13.19
CA GLN A 2 1.56 -6.77 12.12
C GLN A 2 1.09 -7.96 11.25
N TYR A 3 0.52 -9.01 11.83
CA TYR A 3 0.00 -10.15 11.04
C TYR A 3 -1.17 -9.77 10.13
N ILE A 4 -2.10 -8.92 10.60
CA ILE A 4 -3.21 -8.43 9.79
C ILE A 4 -2.68 -7.61 8.61
N LEU A 5 -1.75 -6.69 8.86
CA LEU A 5 -1.15 -5.87 7.80
C LEU A 5 -0.41 -6.73 6.76
N ARG A 6 0.26 -7.80 7.21
CA ARG A 6 0.93 -8.76 6.33
C ARG A 6 -0.09 -9.49 5.46
N ASP A 7 -1.18 -9.98 6.04
CA ASP A 7 -2.20 -10.74 5.33
C ASP A 7 -2.92 -9.84 4.31
N GLU A 8 -3.32 -8.62 4.70
CA GLU A 8 -3.92 -7.64 3.79
C GLU A 8 -2.97 -7.22 2.65
N SER A 9 -1.66 -7.11 2.93
CA SER A 9 -0.66 -6.86 1.90
C SER A 9 -0.56 -8.02 0.90
N MET A 10 -0.69 -9.26 1.37
CA MET A 10 -0.70 -10.45 0.53
C MET A 10 -1.98 -10.54 -0.31
N HIS A 11 -3.15 -10.31 0.29
CA HIS A 11 -4.43 -10.26 -0.41
C HIS A 11 -4.43 -9.20 -1.53
N CYS A 12 -3.91 -8.00 -1.22
CA CYS A 12 -3.81 -6.93 -2.20
C CYS A 12 -2.88 -7.29 -3.36
N SER A 13 -1.71 -7.87 -3.07
CA SER A 13 -0.76 -8.30 -4.10
C SER A 13 -1.37 -9.39 -4.99
N PHE A 14 -2.02 -10.38 -4.40
CA PHE A 14 -2.74 -11.42 -5.14
C PHE A 14 -3.83 -10.84 -6.05
N GLY A 15 -4.64 -9.89 -5.56
CA GLY A 15 -5.67 -9.24 -6.37
C GLY A 15 -5.11 -8.47 -7.56
N ILE A 16 -3.96 -7.80 -7.39
CA ILE A 16 -3.26 -7.10 -8.48
C ILE A 16 -2.78 -8.11 -9.54
N ASP A 17 -2.16 -9.21 -9.11
CA ASP A 17 -1.67 -10.24 -10.02
C ASP A 17 -2.83 -10.87 -10.79
N LEU A 18 -3.95 -11.16 -10.11
CA LEU A 18 -5.16 -11.70 -10.72
C LEU A 18 -5.71 -10.76 -11.81
N VAL A 19 -5.87 -9.46 -11.52
CA VAL A 19 -6.33 -8.47 -12.49
C VAL A 19 -5.40 -8.42 -13.71
N ASN A 20 -4.09 -8.40 -13.48
CA ASN A 20 -3.12 -8.35 -14.58
C ASN A 20 -3.09 -9.62 -15.41
N THR A 21 -3.23 -10.81 -14.81
CA THR A 21 -3.35 -12.08 -15.54
C THR A 21 -4.62 -12.12 -16.38
N VAL A 22 -5.78 -11.75 -15.83
CA VAL A 22 -7.04 -11.72 -16.58
C VAL A 22 -6.94 -10.79 -17.78
N LYS A 23 -6.35 -9.60 -17.60
CA LYS A 23 -6.10 -8.66 -18.70
C LYS A 23 -5.15 -9.22 -19.77
N LEU A 24 -4.10 -9.93 -19.35
CA LEU A 24 -3.12 -10.52 -20.25
C LEU A 24 -3.75 -11.63 -21.10
N GLU A 25 -4.57 -12.49 -20.49
CA GLU A 25 -5.29 -13.57 -21.15
C GLU A 25 -6.45 -13.05 -22.02
N ASN A 26 -7.03 -11.89 -21.67
CA ASN A 26 -8.20 -11.31 -22.34
C ASN A 26 -8.01 -9.81 -22.64
N PRO A 27 -7.09 -9.42 -23.56
CA PRO A 27 -6.78 -8.01 -23.80
C PRO A 27 -7.98 -7.16 -24.25
N GLN A 28 -8.96 -7.78 -24.92
CA GLN A 28 -10.18 -7.14 -25.40
C GLN A 28 -11.07 -6.60 -24.27
N LEU A 29 -10.92 -7.09 -23.03
CA LEU A 29 -11.67 -6.59 -21.87
C LEU A 29 -11.08 -5.28 -21.34
N TRP A 30 -9.82 -4.97 -21.65
CA TRP A 30 -9.11 -3.79 -21.14
C TRP A 30 -9.38 -2.53 -21.97
N THR A 31 -10.66 -2.23 -22.19
CA THR A 31 -11.13 -1.10 -22.99
C THR A 31 -10.99 0.23 -22.25
N ASN A 32 -11.10 1.35 -22.98
CA ASN A 32 -11.06 2.68 -22.37
C ASN A 32 -12.28 2.94 -21.48
N GLU A 33 -13.44 2.38 -21.83
CA GLU A 33 -14.66 2.45 -21.03
C GLU A 33 -14.47 1.72 -19.69
N PHE A 34 -13.91 0.51 -19.71
CA PHE A 34 -13.68 -0.26 -18.49
C PHE A 34 -12.62 0.39 -17.60
N LYS A 35 -11.54 0.95 -18.18
CA LYS A 35 -10.57 1.75 -17.42
C LYS A 35 -11.25 2.91 -16.70
N LYS A 36 -12.09 3.69 -17.40
CA LYS A 36 -12.84 4.82 -16.81
C LYS A 36 -13.77 4.38 -15.68
N GLU A 37 -14.41 3.23 -15.82
CA GLU A 37 -15.23 2.65 -14.75
C GLU A 37 -14.38 2.37 -13.51
N ILE A 38 -13.24 1.68 -13.66
CA ILE A 38 -12.34 1.37 -12.56
C ILE A 38 -11.77 2.65 -11.92
N GLU A 39 -11.37 3.64 -12.71
CA GLU A 39 -10.96 4.96 -12.21
C GLU A 39 -12.06 5.62 -11.36
N GLY A 40 -13.32 5.52 -11.81
CA GLY A 40 -14.48 5.97 -11.07
C GLY A 40 -14.63 5.25 -9.72
N LEU A 41 -14.42 3.94 -9.68
CA LEU A 41 -14.46 3.15 -8.45
C LEU A 41 -13.34 3.55 -7.47
N PHE A 42 -12.11 3.73 -7.95
CA PHE A 42 -11.01 4.24 -7.12
C PHE A 42 -11.34 5.62 -6.54
N ARG A 43 -11.85 6.54 -7.36
CA ARG A 43 -12.24 7.88 -6.90
C ARG A 43 -13.34 7.81 -5.85
N LYS A 44 -14.36 6.98 -6.07
CA LYS A 44 -15.44 6.79 -5.10
C LYS A 44 -14.93 6.21 -3.79
N GLY A 45 -14.04 5.22 -3.84
CA GLY A 45 -13.42 4.63 -2.65
C GLY A 45 -12.67 5.66 -1.82
N VAL A 46 -11.81 6.47 -2.47
CA VAL A 46 -11.06 7.54 -1.78
C VAL A 46 -12.00 8.56 -1.10
N GLU A 47 -13.08 8.98 -1.76
CA GLU A 47 -14.02 9.92 -1.16
C GLU A 47 -14.79 9.32 0.03
N LEU A 48 -15.16 8.03 -0.04
CA LEU A 48 -15.83 7.35 1.08
C LEU A 48 -14.89 7.19 2.29
N GLU A 49 -13.64 6.76 2.06
CA GLU A 49 -12.63 6.62 3.11
C GLU A 49 -12.25 7.97 3.73
N TYR A 50 -12.23 9.03 2.92
CA TYR A 50 -12.01 10.38 3.42
C TYR A 50 -13.16 10.87 4.32
N ALA A 51 -14.41 10.67 3.90
CA ALA A 51 -15.58 11.03 4.72
C ALA A 51 -15.57 10.27 6.06
N TYR A 52 -15.24 8.97 6.02
CA TYR A 52 -15.08 8.16 7.23
C TYR A 52 -13.96 8.71 8.15
N ALA A 53 -12.84 9.15 7.58
CA ALA A 53 -11.75 9.76 8.35
C ALA A 53 -12.16 11.10 8.99
N GLU A 54 -12.95 11.92 8.31
CA GLU A 54 -13.49 13.17 8.88
C GLU A 54 -14.43 12.88 10.06
N ASP A 55 -15.31 11.90 9.92
CA ASP A 55 -16.26 11.52 10.97
C ASP A 55 -15.56 10.91 12.20
N THR A 56 -14.50 10.13 11.99
CA THR A 56 -13.77 9.46 13.09
C THR A 56 -12.71 10.34 13.75
N MET A 57 -12.20 11.35 13.05
CA MET A 57 -11.14 12.24 13.54
C MET A 57 -11.52 13.74 13.42
N PRO A 58 -12.65 14.19 13.99
CA PRO A 58 -13.17 15.55 13.78
C PRO A 58 -12.25 16.68 14.30
N ARG A 59 -11.36 16.36 15.25
CA ARG A 59 -10.34 17.31 15.78
C ARG A 59 -8.91 16.93 15.41
N GLY A 60 -8.74 15.86 14.61
CA GLY A 60 -7.46 15.21 14.40
C GLY A 60 -6.84 14.61 15.67
N VAL A 61 -5.71 13.96 15.49
CA VAL A 61 -4.80 13.48 16.55
C VAL A 61 -3.43 14.08 16.26
N LEU A 62 -2.57 14.25 17.27
CA LEU A 62 -1.22 14.78 17.06
C LEU A 62 -0.47 13.96 16.00
N GLY A 63 -0.11 14.60 14.89
CA GLY A 63 0.57 13.94 13.76
C GLY A 63 -0.34 13.21 12.76
N LEU A 64 -1.66 13.24 12.94
CA LEU A 64 -2.64 12.64 12.03
C LEU A 64 -3.92 13.48 11.97
N ASN A 65 -4.17 14.15 10.85
CA ASN A 65 -5.42 14.88 10.62
C ASN A 65 -6.07 14.44 9.29
N ALA A 66 -7.36 14.74 9.13
CA ALA A 66 -8.12 14.33 7.95
C ALA A 66 -7.49 14.82 6.63
N PRO A 67 -6.99 16.06 6.49
CA PRO A 67 -6.27 16.48 5.28
C PRO A 67 -5.05 15.63 4.94
N MET A 68 -4.20 15.30 5.91
CA MET A 68 -3.05 14.42 5.70
C MET A 68 -3.50 12.99 5.36
N PHE A 69 -4.57 12.50 5.98
CA PHE A 69 -5.13 11.19 5.65
C PHE A 69 -5.66 11.14 4.21
N LYS A 70 -6.33 12.20 3.75
CA LYS A 70 -6.78 12.33 2.35
C LYS A 70 -5.63 12.21 1.37
N GLU A 71 -4.54 12.90 1.66
CA GLU A 71 -3.34 12.90 0.82
C GLU A 71 -2.70 11.51 0.76
N TYR A 72 -2.64 10.82 1.89
CA TYR A 72 -2.18 9.43 1.95
C TYR A 72 -3.09 8.48 1.16
N LEU A 73 -4.42 8.59 1.28
CA LEU A 73 -5.37 7.79 0.49
C LEU A 73 -5.16 7.98 -1.02
N ARG A 74 -4.93 9.22 -1.46
CA ARG A 74 -4.64 9.55 -2.87
C ARG A 74 -3.32 8.94 -3.33
N PHE A 75 -2.29 9.00 -2.50
CA PHE A 75 -1.00 8.37 -2.77
C PHE A 75 -1.14 6.84 -2.92
N VAL A 76 -1.87 6.17 -2.01
CA VAL A 76 -2.12 4.73 -2.10
C VAL A 76 -2.95 4.39 -3.33
N ALA A 77 -4.00 5.17 -3.62
CA ALA A 77 -4.84 4.97 -4.81
C ALA A 77 -4.03 5.04 -6.11
N ASN A 78 -3.14 6.04 -6.24
CA ASN A 78 -2.23 6.13 -7.38
C ASN A 78 -1.37 4.88 -7.52
N ARG A 79 -0.73 4.43 -6.43
CA ARG A 79 0.12 3.24 -6.44
C ARG A 79 -0.66 2.01 -6.90
N ARG A 80 -1.87 1.79 -6.39
CA ARG A 80 -2.71 0.63 -6.76
C ARG A 80 -3.22 0.72 -8.19
N ALA A 81 -3.66 1.90 -8.63
CA ALA A 81 -4.10 2.13 -10.01
C ALA A 81 -2.97 1.86 -11.02
N GLN A 82 -1.76 2.35 -10.75
CA GLN A 82 -0.59 2.12 -11.61
C GLN A 82 -0.17 0.65 -11.65
N GLN A 83 -0.28 -0.08 -10.52
CA GLN A 83 0.02 -1.51 -10.47
C GLN A 83 -0.87 -2.37 -11.39
N ILE A 84 -2.07 -1.88 -11.72
CA ILE A 84 -2.97 -2.51 -12.70
C ILE A 84 -2.97 -1.79 -14.05
N GLY A 85 -2.00 -0.89 -14.31
CA GLY A 85 -1.82 -0.23 -15.60
C GLY A 85 -2.82 0.89 -15.92
N LEU A 86 -3.38 1.56 -14.91
CA LEU A 86 -4.08 2.83 -15.06
C LEU A 86 -3.11 4.01 -14.92
N GLU A 87 -3.54 5.18 -15.39
CA GLU A 87 -2.82 6.43 -15.20
C GLU A 87 -2.92 6.93 -13.76
N VAL A 88 -2.09 7.93 -13.43
CA VAL A 88 -2.11 8.59 -12.12
C VAL A 88 -3.44 9.32 -11.94
N LEU A 89 -4.21 8.95 -10.91
CA LEU A 89 -5.54 9.51 -10.65
C LEU A 89 -5.50 10.87 -9.97
N TYR A 90 -4.47 11.09 -9.14
CA TYR A 90 -4.25 12.29 -8.34
C TYR A 90 -2.82 12.82 -8.52
N PRO A 91 -2.56 13.63 -9.55
CA PRO A 91 -1.23 14.20 -9.79
C PRO A 91 -0.74 15.01 -8.59
N GLY A 92 0.53 14.84 -8.22
CA GLY A 92 1.14 15.53 -7.09
C GLY A 92 0.85 14.92 -5.72
N ALA A 93 0.06 13.84 -5.63
CA ALA A 93 -0.20 13.18 -4.36
C ALA A 93 1.08 12.51 -3.81
N THR A 94 1.43 12.82 -2.57
CA THR A 94 2.65 12.30 -1.89
C THR A 94 2.31 11.49 -0.65
N ASN A 95 3.27 10.75 -0.09
CA ASN A 95 3.07 10.07 1.19
C ASN A 95 3.39 11.01 2.36
N PRO A 96 2.39 11.51 3.12
CA PRO A 96 2.63 12.38 4.27
C PRO A 96 3.04 11.60 5.53
N PHE A 97 3.07 10.27 5.48
CA PHE A 97 3.44 9.39 6.60
C PHE A 97 4.60 8.44 6.22
N PRO A 98 5.85 8.93 6.08
CA PRO A 98 6.99 8.08 5.73
C PRO A 98 7.20 6.91 6.70
N TRP A 99 6.94 7.12 7.99
CA TRP A 99 7.03 6.11 9.04
C TRP A 99 6.00 4.97 8.89
N MET A 100 4.86 5.19 8.22
CA MET A 100 3.92 4.10 7.92
C MET A 100 4.47 3.14 6.87
N SER A 101 5.25 3.66 5.91
CA SER A 101 5.94 2.80 4.94
C SER A 101 6.93 1.89 5.65
N GLU A 102 7.65 2.37 6.66
CA GLU A 102 8.56 1.53 7.46
C GLU A 102 7.81 0.41 8.21
N LEU A 103 6.61 0.69 8.73
CA LEU A 103 5.80 -0.32 9.42
C LEU A 103 5.19 -1.37 8.48
N ILE A 104 4.86 -1.00 7.24
CA ILE A 104 4.23 -1.88 6.24
C ILE A 104 5.29 -2.63 5.40
N ASP A 105 6.39 -1.96 5.04
CA ASP A 105 7.53 -2.53 4.31
C ASP A 105 8.57 -3.20 5.22
N LEU A 106 8.26 -3.37 6.52
CA LEU A 106 9.05 -4.17 7.46
C LEU A 106 9.10 -5.63 6.96
N LYS A 107 10.07 -5.86 6.07
CA LYS A 107 10.51 -7.16 5.59
C LYS A 107 10.86 -8.00 6.81
N LYS A 108 10.04 -9.02 7.04
CA LYS A 108 10.43 -10.30 7.63
C LYS A 108 11.34 -10.13 8.85
N GLU A 109 10.79 -9.70 9.98
CA GLU A 109 11.29 -10.33 11.21
C GLU A 109 10.92 -11.81 11.10
N LYS A 110 11.88 -12.59 10.59
CA LYS A 110 11.82 -14.04 10.63
C LYS A 110 11.79 -14.40 12.11
N ASN A 111 10.74 -15.10 12.54
CA ASN A 111 10.74 -15.74 13.84
C ASN A 111 12.05 -16.52 13.96
N PHE A 112 12.80 -16.26 15.03
CA PHE A 112 14.10 -16.90 15.30
C PHE A 112 14.01 -18.44 15.25
N PHE A 113 12.82 -18.99 15.50
CA PHE A 113 12.51 -20.41 15.45
C PHE A 113 12.08 -20.96 14.08
N GLU A 114 11.78 -20.10 13.10
CA GLU A 114 11.24 -20.48 11.78
C GLU A 114 12.29 -20.47 10.66
N THR A 115 13.50 -19.95 10.90
CA THR A 115 14.58 -19.92 9.90
C THR A 115 15.89 -20.45 10.47
N ARG A 116 16.56 -21.32 9.71
CA ARG A 116 17.90 -21.81 10.05
C ARG A 116 18.90 -20.65 10.07
N VAL A 117 19.53 -20.41 11.21
CA VAL A 117 20.57 -19.39 11.39
C VAL A 117 21.73 -19.68 10.43
N ILE A 118 21.96 -18.79 9.48
CA ILE A 118 23.05 -18.85 8.49
C ILE A 118 24.11 -17.76 8.71
N GLU A 119 23.84 -16.80 9.58
CA GLU A 119 24.82 -15.81 10.05
C GLU A 119 25.30 -16.20 11.44
N TYR A 120 26.46 -16.84 11.51
CA TYR A 120 27.27 -16.85 12.71
C TYR A 120 28.27 -15.71 12.60
N GLN A 121 28.11 -14.64 13.38
CA GLN A 121 29.26 -13.83 13.74
C GLN A 121 29.99 -14.56 14.86
N THR A 122 31.16 -15.10 14.55
CA THR A 122 32.14 -15.52 15.55
C THR A 122 32.57 -14.28 16.32
N GLY A 123 32.30 -14.24 17.63
CA GLY A 123 32.53 -13.08 18.50
C GLY A 123 34.01 -12.71 18.69
N GLY A 124 34.63 -12.13 17.67
CA GLY A 124 36.06 -11.79 17.68
C GLY A 124 36.51 -10.73 16.68
N ALA A 125 35.62 -10.00 16.02
CA ALA A 125 36.01 -8.90 15.11
C ALA A 125 35.16 -7.65 15.35
N LEU A 126 35.36 -7.01 16.51
CA LEU A 126 35.11 -5.58 16.65
C LEU A 126 36.42 -4.87 16.26
N SER A 127 36.51 -4.35 15.04
CA SER A 127 37.49 -3.30 14.75
C SER A 127 36.86 -1.97 15.12
N TRP A 128 37.45 -1.31 16.11
CA TRP A 128 37.17 0.09 16.39
C TRP A 128 38.15 0.92 15.56
N ASP A 129 37.63 1.55 14.51
CA ASP A 129 38.16 2.78 13.93
C ASP A 129 37.03 3.82 13.93
#